data_AF-A0A832F3Q3-F1
#
_entry.id   AF-A0A832F3Q3-F1
#
_cell.length_a   1.000
_cell.length_b   1.000
_cell.length_c   1.000
_cell.angle_alpha   90.00
_cell.angle_beta   90.00
_cell.angle_gamma   90.00
#
_symmetry.space_group_name_H-M   'P 1'
#
loop_
_entity.id
_entity.type
_entity.pdbx_description
1 polymer ?
#
loop_
_entity_poly.entity_id
_entity_poly.type
_entity_poly.pdbx_seq_one_letter_code
_entity_poly.pdbx_strand_id
1 'polypeptide(L)'
;MPSFELRYDEDNDVLEVTFASPDERLARSFALNDHIFLYADPSFNILAGMAFYNYSSLLLVSETELTELAGLSEAQRQACLNLLLDRPASLFFDLTDPDQLIARVIAPDLEPLVLSSYP
;
A
#
# COMPACT_ATOMS: atom_id res chain seq x y z
N MET A 1 17.11 10.05 -4.24
CA MET A 1 16.26 9.32 -3.29
C MET A 1 14.83 9.72 -3.60
N PRO A 2 13.89 8.79 -3.82
CA PRO A 2 12.49 9.18 -3.90
C PRO A 2 12.11 9.81 -2.56
N SER A 3 11.65 11.06 -2.58
CA SER A 3 11.12 11.76 -1.42
C SER A 3 9.67 11.33 -1.25
N PHE A 4 9.36 10.63 -0.16
CA PHE A 4 8.00 10.27 0.20
C PHE A 4 7.65 10.83 1.57
N GLU A 5 6.37 11.15 1.76
CA GLU A 5 5.82 11.66 3.01
C GLU A 5 5.00 10.57 3.68
N LEU A 6 5.25 10.35 4.98
CA LEU A 6 4.53 9.41 5.81
C LEU A 6 3.69 10.18 6.82
N ARG A 7 2.40 9.88 6.88
CA ARG A 7 1.48 10.44 7.86
C ARG A 7 0.71 9.32 8.52
N TYR A 8 0.88 9.16 9.83
CA TYR A 8 0.11 8.22 10.63
C TYR A 8 -0.93 8.97 11.45
N ASP A 9 -2.19 8.54 11.35
CA ASP A 9 -3.31 9.00 12.14
C ASP A 9 -3.63 7.94 13.20
N GLU A 10 -3.25 8.22 14.46
CA GLU A 10 -3.43 7.30 15.58
C GLU A 10 -4.89 7.13 15.98
N ASP A 11 -5.73 8.15 15.77
CA ASP A 11 -7.14 8.12 16.17
C ASP A 11 -7.94 7.16 15.27
N ASN A 12 -7.54 7.06 14.01
CA ASN A 12 -8.19 6.22 13.01
C ASN A 12 -7.37 4.96 12.64
N ASP A 13 -6.17 4.78 13.20
CA ASP A 13 -5.21 3.73 12.85
C ASP A 13 -4.96 3.64 11.34
N VAL A 14 -4.64 4.80 10.73
CA VAL A 14 -4.41 4.92 9.29
C VAL A 14 -3.00 5.42 9.00
N LEU A 15 -2.25 4.67 8.20
CA LEU A 15 -0.98 5.15 7.62
C LEU A 15 -1.21 5.59 6.18
N GLU A 16 -0.97 6.87 5.91
CA GLU A 16 -0.95 7.45 4.57
C GLU A 16 0.49 7.65 4.11
N VAL A 17 0.77 7.21 2.88
CA VAL A 17 2.08 7.35 2.23
C VAL A 17 1.89 8.13 0.95
N THR A 18 2.58 9.25 0.79
CA THR A 18 2.53 10.07 -0.43
C THR A 18 3.89 10.06 -1.11
N PHE A 19 3.95 9.57 -2.35
CA PHE A 19 5.19 9.41 -3.12
C PHE A 19 5.46 10.53 -4.11
N ALA A 20 4.39 11.04 -4.70
CA ALA A 20 4.42 12.18 -5.58
C ALA A 20 3.27 13.09 -5.17
N SER A 21 3.46 14.41 -5.25
CA SER A 21 2.33 15.33 -5.24
C SER A 21 1.44 14.93 -6.40
N PRO A 22 0.26 14.33 -6.15
CA PRO A 22 -0.59 13.93 -7.24
C PRO A 22 -0.97 15.23 -7.96
N ASP A 23 -0.91 15.23 -9.28
CA ASP A 23 -1.86 16.05 -9.99
C ASP A 23 -3.22 15.45 -9.59
N GLU A 24 -3.90 16.04 -8.60
CA GLU A 24 -5.12 15.49 -7.94
C GLU A 24 -6.21 15.06 -8.95
N ARG A 25 -6.10 15.54 -10.19
CA ARG A 25 -6.99 15.24 -11.31
C ARG A 25 -6.76 13.86 -11.94
N LEU A 26 -5.63 13.19 -11.69
CA LEU A 26 -5.25 11.95 -12.37
C LEU A 26 -5.18 10.73 -11.44
N ALA A 27 -4.91 10.92 -10.15
CA ALA A 27 -4.85 9.81 -9.20
C ALA A 27 -6.25 9.28 -8.89
N ARG A 28 -6.45 7.98 -9.09
CA ARG A 28 -7.62 7.23 -8.66
C ARG A 28 -7.26 6.32 -7.50
N SER A 29 -8.23 6.13 -6.60
CA SER A 29 -8.16 5.15 -5.54
C SER A 29 -8.47 3.75 -6.08
N PHE A 30 -7.59 2.80 -5.81
CA PHE A 30 -7.76 1.38 -6.09
C PHE A 30 -7.62 0.61 -4.78
N ALA A 31 -8.68 -0.10 -4.37
CA ALA A 31 -8.58 -1.01 -3.24
C ALA A 31 -7.77 -2.23 -3.66
N LEU A 32 -6.83 -2.64 -2.81
CA LEU A 32 -6.18 -3.95 -2.88
C LEU A 32 -6.94 -4.96 -2.03
N ASN A 33 -7.45 -4.51 -0.89
CA ASN A 33 -8.40 -5.18 -0.03
C ASN A 33 -9.12 -4.14 0.84
N ASP A 34 -9.89 -4.58 1.83
CA ASP A 34 -10.65 -3.70 2.73
C ASP A 34 -9.79 -2.75 3.58
N HIS A 35 -8.49 -3.02 3.69
CA HIS A 35 -7.57 -2.30 4.55
C HIS A 35 -6.50 -1.52 3.79
N ILE A 36 -6.35 -1.74 2.49
CA ILE A 36 -5.21 -1.25 1.73
C ILE A 36 -5.68 -0.62 0.43
N PHE A 37 -5.30 0.63 0.23
CA PHE A 37 -5.68 1.44 -0.92
C PHE A 37 -4.43 2.01 -1.60
N LEU A 38 -4.43 1.97 -2.93
CA LEU A 38 -3.43 2.60 -3.79
C LEU A 38 -4.03 3.82 -4.47
N TYR A 39 -3.26 4.91 -4.50
CA TYR A 39 -3.57 6.08 -5.33
C TYR A 39 -2.64 6.05 -6.53
N ALA A 40 -3.18 5.69 -7.69
CA ALA A 40 -2.42 5.57 -8.93
C ALA A 40 -3.21 6.11 -10.13
N ASP A 41 -2.55 6.34 -11.26
CA ASP A 41 -3.27 6.65 -12.49
C ASP A 41 -4.06 5.42 -13.00
N PRO A 42 -5.09 5.61 -13.87
CA PRO A 42 -5.89 4.50 -14.39
C PRO A 42 -5.12 3.40 -15.12
N SER A 43 -3.90 3.69 -15.56
CA SER A 43 -3.04 2.76 -16.28
C SER A 43 -2.02 2.05 -15.38
N PHE A 44 -2.00 2.36 -14.07
CA PHE A 44 -1.02 1.82 -13.12
C PHE A 44 0.43 2.05 -13.56
N ASN A 45 0.74 3.21 -14.14
CA ASN A 45 2.09 3.63 -14.52
C ASN A 45 2.75 4.51 -13.45
N ILE A 46 1.94 5.28 -12.72
CA ILE A 46 2.41 6.24 -11.71
C ILE A 46 1.67 5.96 -10.42
N LEU A 47 2.43 5.65 -9.37
CA LEU A 47 1.94 5.57 -8.01
C LEU A 47 2.09 6.94 -7.33
N ALA A 48 0.97 7.56 -7.00
CA ALA A 48 0.92 8.83 -6.29
C ALA A 48 1.01 8.63 -4.76
N GLY A 49 0.39 7.59 -4.23
CA GLY A 49 0.37 7.32 -2.80
C GLY A 49 -0.33 6.02 -2.43
N MET A 50 -0.40 5.73 -1.14
CA MET A 50 -1.03 4.55 -0.56
C MET A 50 -1.66 4.91 0.79
N ALA A 51 -2.70 4.18 1.18
CA ALA A 51 -3.29 4.26 2.50
C ALA A 51 -3.49 2.85 3.07
N PHE A 52 -3.15 2.70 4.35
CA PHE A 52 -3.31 1.49 5.12
C PHE A 52 -4.23 1.78 6.30
N TYR A 53 -5.41 1.18 6.30
CA TYR A 53 -6.36 1.23 7.40
C TYR A 53 -6.12 0.05 8.35
N ASN A 54 -6.39 0.26 9.64
CA ASN A 54 -6.05 -0.69 10.70
C ASN A 54 -4.57 -1.10 10.62
N TYR A 55 -3.69 -0.12 10.40
CA TYR A 55 -2.27 -0.37 10.13
C TYR A 55 -1.62 -1.19 11.25
N SER A 56 -1.92 -0.89 12.51
CA SER A 56 -1.43 -1.67 13.65
C SER A 56 -1.79 -3.16 13.57
N SER A 57 -2.99 -3.48 13.09
CA SER A 57 -3.45 -4.86 12.89
C SER A 57 -2.77 -5.51 11.69
N LEU A 58 -2.56 -4.75 10.60
CA LEU A 58 -1.84 -5.19 9.42
C LEU A 58 -0.38 -5.57 9.72
N LEU A 59 0.24 -4.95 10.73
CA LEU A 59 1.59 -5.32 11.19
C LEU A 59 1.62 -6.60 12.04
N LEU A 60 0.51 -6.94 12.68
CA LEU A 60 0.40 -8.16 13.49
C LEU A 60 0.10 -9.41 12.65
N VAL A 61 -0.52 -9.23 11.47
CA VAL A 61 -0.77 -10.33 10.53
C VAL A 61 0.45 -10.56 9.64
N SER A 62 0.86 -11.82 9.55
CA SER A 62 2.04 -12.21 8.76
C SER A 62 1.85 -11.95 7.27
N GLU A 63 0.62 -12.10 6.77
CA GLU A 63 0.27 -12.04 5.35
C GLU A 63 -1.16 -11.51 5.20
N THR A 64 -1.40 -10.80 4.10
CA THR A 64 -2.70 -10.29 3.70
C THR A 64 -2.97 -10.63 2.24
N GLU A 65 -4.22 -10.97 1.94
CA GLU A 65 -4.67 -11.22 0.58
C GLU A 65 -5.09 -9.90 -0.10
N LEU A 66 -4.77 -9.75 -1.38
CA LEU A 66 -5.16 -8.62 -2.22
C LEU A 66 -6.43 -8.98 -3.02
N THR A 67 -7.50 -9.30 -2.29
CA THR A 67 -8.75 -9.86 -2.84
C THR A 67 -9.38 -9.01 -3.94
N GLU A 68 -9.26 -7.69 -3.85
CA GLU A 68 -9.87 -6.76 -4.82
C GLU A 68 -9.15 -6.77 -6.18
N LEU A 69 -7.90 -7.26 -6.24
CA LEU A 69 -7.19 -7.46 -7.51
C LEU A 69 -7.81 -8.57 -8.36
N ALA A 70 -8.56 -9.50 -7.77
CA ALA A 70 -9.24 -10.56 -8.51
C ALA A 70 -10.35 -10.03 -9.45
N GLY A 71 -10.90 -8.84 -9.15
CA GLY A 71 -11.92 -8.19 -9.97
C GLY A 71 -11.36 -7.41 -11.17
N LEU A 72 -10.04 -7.21 -11.24
CA LEU A 72 -9.38 -6.48 -12.33
C LEU A 72 -9.15 -7.38 -13.54
N SER A 73 -9.05 -6.76 -14.73
CA SER A 73 -8.57 -7.50 -15.91
C SER A 73 -7.13 -7.99 -15.70
N GLU A 74 -6.75 -9.08 -16.35
CA GLU A 74 -5.41 -9.67 -16.21
C GLU A 74 -4.29 -8.65 -16.48
N ALA A 75 -4.46 -7.81 -17.49
CA ALA A 75 -3.51 -6.74 -17.82
C ALA A 75 -3.38 -5.69 -16.70
N GLN A 76 -4.49 -5.27 -16.10
CA GLN A 76 -4.49 -4.31 -14.98
C GLN A 76 -3.90 -4.92 -13.71
N ARG A 77 -4.23 -6.18 -13.43
CA ARG A 77 -3.68 -6.92 -12.31
C ARG A 77 -2.16 -7.02 -12.42
N GLN A 78 -1.65 -7.37 -13.60
CA GLN A 78 -0.20 -7.44 -13.83
C GLN A 78 0.47 -6.07 -13.66
N ALA A 79 -0.15 -5.00 -14.18
CA ALA A 79 0.37 -3.65 -14.04
C ALA A 79 0.41 -3.18 -12.57
N CYS A 80 -0.66 -3.48 -11.80
CA CYS A 80 -0.72 -3.18 -10.37
C CYS A 80 0.33 -3.98 -9.57
N LEU A 81 0.48 -5.29 -9.85
CA LEU A 81 1.52 -6.11 -9.22
C LEU A 81 2.93 -5.58 -9.55
N ASN A 82 3.17 -5.16 -10.78
CA ASN A 82 4.46 -4.55 -11.14
C ASN A 82 4.71 -3.26 -10.36
N LEU A 83 3.69 -2.40 -10.16
CA LEU A 83 3.82 -1.22 -9.31
C LEU A 83 4.17 -1.58 -7.86
N LEU A 84 3.57 -2.64 -7.32
CA LEU A 84 3.83 -3.10 -5.95
C LEU A 84 5.24 -3.69 -5.79
N LEU A 85 5.77 -4.33 -6.83
CA LEU A 85 7.13 -4.88 -6.87
C LEU A 85 8.18 -3.77 -7.08
N ASP A 86 7.82 -2.69 -7.75
CA ASP A 86 8.73 -1.57 -8.00
C ASP A 86 8.77 -0.56 -6.84
N ARG A 87 9.87 0.19 -6.79
CA ARG A 87 10.00 1.29 -5.84
C ARG A 87 9.11 2.46 -6.28
N PRO A 88 8.44 3.14 -5.34
CA PRO A 88 8.63 3.05 -3.90
C PRO A 88 7.68 2.09 -3.15
N ALA A 89 6.71 1.44 -3.82
CA ALA A 89 5.72 0.58 -3.15
C ALA A 89 6.35 -0.65 -2.48
N SER A 90 7.35 -1.26 -3.10
CA SER A 90 8.04 -2.44 -2.55
C SER A 90 8.81 -2.19 -1.26
N LEU A 91 8.87 -0.94 -0.79
CA LEU A 91 9.34 -0.63 0.57
C LEU A 91 8.29 -1.04 1.62
N PHE A 92 7.01 -1.01 1.28
CA PHE A 92 5.90 -1.26 2.20
C PHE A 92 5.22 -2.61 1.98
N PHE A 93 5.64 -3.37 0.96
CA PHE A 93 5.10 -4.67 0.62
C PHE A 93 6.18 -5.69 0.33
N ASP A 94 5.97 -6.91 0.83
CA ASP A 94 6.64 -8.12 0.38
C ASP A 94 5.60 -9.01 -0.29
N LEU A 95 5.66 -9.16 -1.62
CA LEU A 95 4.79 -10.10 -2.32
C LEU A 95 5.30 -11.53 -2.06
N THR A 96 4.66 -12.23 -1.12
CA THR A 96 5.06 -13.60 -0.75
C THR A 96 4.59 -14.61 -1.79
N ASP A 97 3.40 -14.41 -2.35
CA ASP A 97 2.86 -15.23 -3.45
C ASP A 97 2.07 -14.36 -4.44
N PRO A 98 2.67 -13.98 -5.59
CA PRO A 98 1.98 -13.16 -6.59
C PRO A 98 0.88 -13.93 -7.34
N ASP A 99 0.93 -15.26 -7.42
CA ASP A 99 -0.08 -16.07 -8.11
C ASP A 99 -1.35 -16.18 -7.25
N GLN A 100 -1.18 -16.24 -5.92
CA GLN A 100 -2.28 -16.22 -4.95
C GLN A 100 -2.66 -14.81 -4.47
N LEU A 101 -1.99 -13.77 -4.97
CA LEU A 101 -2.22 -12.37 -4.58
C LEU A 101 -2.03 -12.16 -3.07
N ILE A 102 -1.04 -12.84 -2.49
CA ILE A 102 -0.68 -12.73 -1.08
C ILE A 102 0.53 -11.80 -0.97
N ALA A 103 0.38 -10.79 -0.12
CA ALA A 103 1.45 -9.87 0.22
C ALA A 103 1.54 -9.70 1.73
N ARG A 104 2.73 -9.40 2.23
CA ARG A 104 2.97 -8.98 3.61
C ARG A 104 3.21 -7.47 3.61
N VAL A 105 2.54 -6.76 4.50
CA VAL A 105 2.83 -5.34 4.74
C VAL A 105 4.15 -5.24 5.51
N ILE A 106 5.09 -4.45 5.01
CA ILE A 106 6.37 -4.16 5.68
C ILE A 106 6.32 -2.73 6.21
N ALA A 107 6.85 -2.53 7.41
CA ALA A 107 7.00 -1.23 8.05
C ALA A 107 8.49 -0.86 8.20
N PRO A 108 9.22 -0.53 7.11
CA PRO A 108 10.60 -0.10 7.28
C PRO A 108 10.63 1.20 8.10
N ASP A 109 11.31 1.18 9.24
CA ASP A 109 11.53 2.30 10.17
C ASP A 109 10.27 2.86 10.90
N LEU A 110 9.11 2.20 10.79
CA LEU A 110 7.86 2.57 11.49
C LEU A 110 7.54 1.70 12.70
N GLU A 111 8.20 0.54 12.87
CA GLU A 111 8.08 -0.30 14.06
C GLU A 111 8.28 0.46 15.38
N PRO A 112 9.24 1.42 15.50
CA PRO A 112 9.40 2.18 16.74
C PRO A 112 8.23 3.11 17.04
N LEU A 113 7.54 3.63 16.02
CA LEU A 113 6.42 4.57 16.19
C LEU A 113 5.16 3.86 16.67
N VAL A 114 4.89 2.66 16.15
CA VAL A 114 3.73 1.84 16.56
C VAL A 114 3.93 1.20 17.93
N LEU A 115 5.16 0.77 18.26
CA LEU A 115 5.47 0.16 19.56
C LEU A 115 5.63 1.17 20.70
N SER A 116 5.74 2.47 20.41
CA SER A 116 5.80 3.52 21.44
C SER A 116 4.42 3.92 21.99
N SER A 117 3.34 3.53 21.31
CA SER A 117 1.96 3.88 21.69
C SER A 117 1.25 2.79 22.50
N TYR A 118 1.94 1.70 22.84
CA TYR A 118 1.47 0.69 23.79
C TYR A 118 2.19 0.84 25.16
N PRO A 119 1.49 1.22 26.24
CA PRO A 119 2.03 1.22 27.60
C PRO A 119 2.17 -0.18 28.21
#